data_AF-A0A4Q4DCU2-F1
#
_entry.id   AF-A0A4Q4DCU2-F1
#
_cell.length_a   1.000
_cell.length_b   1.000
_cell.length_c   1.000
_cell.angle_alpha   90.00
_cell.angle_beta   90.00
_cell.angle_gamma   90.00
#
_symmetry.space_group_name_H-M   'P 1'
#
loop_
_entity.id
_entity.type
_entity.pdbx_description
1 polymer ?
#
loop_
_entity_poly.entity_id
_entity_poly.type
_entity_poly.pdbx_seq_one_letter_code
_entity_poly.pdbx_strand_id
1 'polypeptide(L)'
;MSTTVLAASTSLDFSLTQKLFVIALCALTAFIAHMALAVFNDGVRPFMLDFIQGRSKRTATTAVSFGLSAGFIFGLGAPMALSSGVLNPWLLFLPTDILGILAPRKWLAPLLGGAWGAVVVFGLNGANDVAHDLPVDFLTAMQQMSTPILFLFTLFPVLAITKQFGRLRGGLAAVLELALVIMTMKLWPNVFAGSLAMAAGVLLLIGFAVRKDLLQRTADRAAARAAGEETSGTGQRAVAGDDPMASLFSASALRLRRYLPLFMVLGAGVCVLAQMHIFGGGEATSFLIAKGQYSEAAQVDFYRVFGFIPLIATTALASGAYGIAGFTLVYPIGYLLPNPILAAVVGAVVFALEVLALSSIGKVLGKLPSVRDSSEHLRSAITDTLQLAILFGSLLAANVMGGGLAILIVGGLYLLNEAMGRPVVRMAAAPAAVIVGGVLLNLLYWLDLFTPLKG
;
A
#
# COMPACT_ATOMS: atom_id res chain seq x y z
N MET A 1 -16.76 7.37 -29.59
CA MET A 1 -16.56 5.97 -29.14
C MET A 1 -15.19 5.55 -29.62
N SER A 2 -14.16 5.77 -28.80
CA SER A 2 -12.80 5.33 -29.09
C SER A 2 -12.51 4.19 -28.14
N THR A 3 -12.73 2.98 -28.61
CA THR A 3 -12.17 1.75 -28.05
C THR A 3 -10.66 1.77 -28.31
N THR A 4 -9.92 2.53 -27.50
CA THR A 4 -8.50 2.21 -27.26
C THR A 4 -8.48 0.92 -26.47
N VAL A 5 -8.52 -0.19 -27.19
CA VAL A 5 -8.12 -1.51 -26.70
C VAL A 5 -6.76 -1.33 -26.02
N LEU A 6 -6.69 -1.78 -24.77
CA LEU A 6 -5.49 -1.92 -23.96
C LEU A 6 -4.53 -2.89 -24.67
N ALA A 7 -3.83 -2.42 -25.70
CA ALA A 7 -2.76 -3.14 -26.36
C ALA A 7 -1.41 -2.55 -25.92
N ALA A 8 -1.17 -2.56 -24.61
CA ALA A 8 0.19 -2.72 -24.13
C ALA A 8 0.33 -4.21 -23.87
N SER A 9 1.22 -4.88 -24.59
CA SER A 9 1.58 -6.29 -24.39
C SER A 9 1.93 -6.52 -22.91
N THR A 10 0.97 -7.00 -22.12
CA THR A 10 1.09 -7.31 -20.70
C THR A 10 1.79 -8.65 -20.46
N SER A 11 2.89 -8.90 -21.17
CA SER A 11 3.77 -10.00 -20.82
C SER A 11 4.54 -9.59 -19.56
N LEU A 12 4.44 -10.38 -18.49
CA LEU A 12 5.28 -10.30 -17.29
C LEU A 12 6.72 -10.74 -17.61
N ASP A 13 7.28 -10.25 -18.71
CA ASP A 13 8.62 -10.62 -19.17
C ASP A 13 9.66 -9.63 -18.64
N PHE A 14 10.10 -9.92 -17.42
CA PHE A 14 11.17 -9.16 -16.79
C PHE A 14 12.53 -9.52 -17.40
N SER A 15 13.37 -8.52 -17.66
CA SER A 15 14.77 -8.75 -18.04
C SER A 15 15.50 -9.52 -16.94
N LEU A 16 16.53 -10.30 -17.30
CA LEU A 16 17.31 -11.08 -16.31
C LEU A 16 17.79 -10.20 -15.12
N THR A 17 18.20 -8.96 -15.40
CA THR A 17 18.60 -8.00 -14.37
C THR A 17 17.47 -7.68 -13.40
N GLN A 18 16.27 -7.38 -13.91
CA GLN A 18 15.07 -7.15 -13.09
C GLN A 18 14.71 -8.40 -12.26
N LYS A 19 14.75 -9.58 -12.88
CA LYS A 19 14.49 -10.87 -12.22
C LYS A 19 15.42 -11.08 -11.01
N LEU A 20 16.73 -10.94 -11.23
CA LEU A 20 17.75 -11.07 -10.19
C LEU A 20 17.59 -10.01 -9.10
N PHE A 21 17.21 -8.78 -9.48
CA PHE A 21 17.02 -7.69 -8.53
C PHE A 21 15.84 -7.94 -7.59
N VAL A 22 14.70 -8.42 -8.12
CA VAL A 22 13.54 -8.82 -7.29
C VAL A 22 13.93 -9.93 -6.32
N ILE A 23 14.64 -10.96 -6.79
CA ILE A 23 15.13 -12.06 -5.94
C ILE A 23 16.03 -11.54 -4.81
N ALA A 24 17.00 -10.68 -5.14
CA ALA A 24 17.92 -10.11 -4.18
C ALA A 24 17.21 -9.23 -3.14
N LEU A 25 16.24 -8.41 -3.58
CA LEU A 25 15.45 -7.57 -2.67
C LEU A 25 14.58 -8.42 -1.74
N CYS A 26 13.91 -9.47 -2.25
CA CYS A 26 13.13 -10.38 -1.41
C CYS A 26 14.01 -11.13 -0.38
N ALA A 27 15.24 -11.49 -0.76
CA ALA A 27 16.22 -12.05 0.18
C ALA A 27 16.58 -11.05 1.29
N LEU A 28 16.82 -9.79 0.93
CA LEU A 28 17.12 -8.72 1.88
C LEU A 28 15.95 -8.45 2.82
N THR A 29 14.72 -8.34 2.32
CA THR A 29 13.55 -8.07 3.15
C THR A 29 13.27 -9.21 4.13
N ALA A 30 13.39 -10.46 3.70
CA ALA A 30 13.27 -11.61 4.59
C ALA A 30 14.37 -11.63 5.68
N PHE A 31 15.60 -11.25 5.34
CA PHE A 31 16.69 -11.13 6.31
C PHE A 31 16.41 -10.03 7.36
N ILE A 32 15.91 -8.88 6.93
CA ILE A 32 15.55 -7.76 7.81
C ILE A 32 14.37 -8.11 8.72
N ALA A 33 13.36 -8.81 8.19
CA ALA A 33 12.22 -9.32 8.96
C ALA A 33 12.67 -10.38 9.98
N HIS A 34 13.60 -11.26 9.62
CA HIS A 34 14.18 -12.24 10.55
C HIS A 34 14.85 -11.60 11.77
N MET A 35 15.48 -10.44 11.58
CA MET A 35 16.10 -9.64 12.64
C MET A 35 15.09 -8.81 13.45
N ALA A 36 13.79 -8.85 13.09
CA ALA A 36 12.74 -7.98 13.63
C ALA A 36 13.14 -6.49 13.57
N LEU A 37 13.72 -6.07 12.44
CA LEU A 37 14.12 -4.70 12.20
C LEU A 37 13.11 -3.95 11.34
N ALA A 38 12.49 -4.63 10.36
CA ALA A 38 11.40 -4.09 9.58
C ALA A 38 10.41 -5.17 9.17
N VAL A 39 9.15 -4.78 9.02
CA VAL A 39 8.10 -5.56 8.39
C VAL A 39 7.31 -4.66 7.44
N PHE A 40 6.75 -5.22 6.38
CA PHE A 40 5.86 -4.48 5.48
C PHE A 40 4.46 -4.39 6.06
N ASN A 41 3.95 -5.47 6.66
CA ASN A 41 2.61 -5.46 7.23
C ASN A 41 2.53 -4.56 8.48
N ASP A 42 1.83 -3.43 8.36
CA ASP A 42 1.61 -2.49 9.47
C ASP A 42 0.92 -3.14 10.67
N GLY A 43 0.01 -4.10 10.44
CA GLY A 43 -0.68 -4.82 11.52
C GLY A 43 0.22 -5.79 12.29
N VAL A 44 1.34 -6.21 11.71
CA VAL A 44 2.32 -7.10 12.36
C VAL A 44 3.28 -6.33 13.25
N ARG A 45 3.57 -5.08 12.89
CA ARG A 45 4.58 -4.25 13.55
C ARG A 45 4.38 -4.09 15.07
N PRO A 46 3.16 -3.85 15.61
CA PRO A 46 2.95 -3.79 17.06
C PRO A 46 3.40 -5.07 17.80
N PHE A 47 3.22 -6.24 17.19
CA PHE A 47 3.60 -7.54 17.77
C PHE A 47 5.11 -7.81 17.71
N MET A 48 5.87 -7.02 16.94
CA MET A 48 7.32 -7.14 16.91
C MET A 48 7.95 -6.79 18.26
N LEU A 49 7.31 -5.91 19.05
CA LEU A 49 7.80 -5.58 20.38
C LEU A 49 7.88 -6.82 21.28
N ASP A 50 6.80 -7.59 21.32
CA ASP A 50 6.73 -8.81 22.13
C ASP A 50 7.72 -9.87 21.67
N PHE A 51 7.95 -9.97 20.36
CA PHE A 51 8.96 -10.84 19.80
C PHE A 51 10.38 -10.38 20.18
N ILE A 52 10.67 -9.08 20.09
CA ILE A 52 11.96 -8.48 20.45
C ILE A 52 12.27 -8.65 21.94
N GLN A 53 11.25 -8.55 22.80
CA GLN A 53 11.38 -8.72 24.25
C GLN A 53 11.34 -10.20 24.70
N GLY A 54 11.18 -11.14 23.77
CA GLY A 54 11.13 -12.57 24.08
C GLY A 54 9.83 -13.06 24.73
N ARG A 55 8.77 -12.22 24.73
CA ARG A 55 7.43 -12.58 25.23
C ARG A 55 6.64 -13.44 24.24
N SER A 56 6.97 -13.36 22.95
CA SER A 56 6.36 -14.17 21.89
C SER A 56 7.38 -15.09 21.22
N LYS A 57 6.96 -16.31 20.91
CA LYS A 57 7.77 -17.28 20.16
C LYS A 57 7.66 -17.02 18.66
N ARG A 58 8.73 -17.33 17.93
CA ARG A 58 8.83 -17.16 16.48
C ARG A 58 7.64 -17.75 15.71
N THR A 59 7.21 -18.96 16.07
CA THR A 59 6.06 -19.64 15.44
C THR A 59 4.74 -18.90 15.68
N ALA A 60 4.52 -18.39 16.90
CA ALA A 60 3.33 -17.62 17.23
C ALA A 60 3.31 -16.28 16.48
N THR A 61 4.44 -15.57 16.46
CA THR A 61 4.58 -14.32 15.69
C THR A 61 4.37 -14.54 14.19
N THR A 62 4.88 -15.67 13.65
CA THR A 62 4.65 -16.06 12.25
C THR A 62 3.18 -16.31 11.97
N ALA A 63 2.47 -17.02 12.86
CA ALA A 63 1.05 -17.32 12.67
C ALA A 63 0.20 -16.04 12.62
N VAL A 64 0.50 -15.05 13.48
CA VAL A 64 -0.15 -13.73 13.43
C VAL A 64 0.17 -13.02 12.12
N SER A 65 1.45 -13.03 11.70
CA SER A 65 1.87 -12.41 10.43
C SER A 65 1.19 -13.06 9.21
N PHE A 66 1.10 -14.39 9.19
CA PHE A 66 0.40 -15.13 8.15
C PHE A 66 -1.10 -14.80 8.14
N GLY A 67 -1.77 -14.84 9.28
CA GLY A 67 -3.20 -14.54 9.38
C GLY A 67 -3.56 -13.13 8.91
N LEU A 68 -2.72 -12.14 9.21
CA LEU A 68 -2.92 -10.75 8.79
C LEU A 68 -2.57 -10.48 7.32
N SER A 69 -1.83 -11.39 6.67
CA SER A 69 -1.25 -11.14 5.34
C SER A 69 -1.81 -12.05 4.24
N ALA A 70 -2.23 -13.27 4.57
CA ALA A 70 -2.60 -14.30 3.58
C ALA A 70 -3.69 -13.81 2.60
N GLY A 71 -4.74 -13.15 3.13
CA GLY A 71 -5.79 -12.57 2.30
C GLY A 71 -5.25 -11.55 1.28
N PHE A 72 -4.35 -10.67 1.70
CA PHE A 72 -3.73 -9.68 0.81
C PHE A 72 -2.78 -10.32 -0.20
N ILE A 73 -2.01 -11.34 0.17
CA ILE A 73 -1.07 -12.00 -0.74
C ILE A 73 -1.82 -12.65 -1.90
N PHE A 74 -2.77 -13.52 -1.58
CA PHE A 74 -3.43 -14.37 -2.59
C PHE A 74 -4.62 -13.71 -3.27
N GLY A 75 -5.35 -12.84 -2.58
CA GLY A 75 -6.56 -12.23 -3.15
C GLY A 75 -6.40 -10.79 -3.62
N LEU A 76 -5.30 -10.11 -3.29
CA LEU A 76 -5.01 -8.77 -3.84
C LEU A 76 -3.69 -8.75 -4.61
N GLY A 77 -2.60 -9.21 -4.01
CA GLY A 77 -1.24 -9.11 -4.55
C GLY A 77 -1.07 -9.85 -5.86
N ALA A 78 -1.28 -11.17 -5.87
CA ALA A 78 -1.16 -11.97 -7.10
C ALA A 78 -2.18 -11.53 -8.18
N PRO A 79 -3.48 -11.37 -7.88
CA PRO A 79 -4.46 -10.89 -8.86
C PRO A 79 -4.12 -9.53 -9.47
N MET A 80 -3.61 -8.59 -8.66
CA MET A 80 -3.22 -7.26 -9.13
C MET A 80 -1.95 -7.29 -9.99
N ALA A 81 -0.98 -8.14 -9.63
CA ALA A 81 0.23 -8.29 -10.42
C ALA A 81 -0.06 -8.88 -11.80
N LEU A 82 -0.92 -9.89 -11.86
CA LEU A 82 -1.34 -10.51 -13.12
C LEU A 82 -2.19 -9.55 -13.98
N SER A 83 -3.08 -8.77 -13.36
CA SER A 83 -3.96 -7.87 -14.12
C SER A 83 -3.28 -6.59 -14.61
N SER A 84 -2.29 -6.08 -13.87
CA SER A 84 -1.56 -4.86 -14.26
C SER A 84 -0.26 -5.14 -15.00
N GLY A 85 0.30 -6.35 -14.90
CA GLY A 85 1.65 -6.64 -15.37
C GLY A 85 2.76 -6.00 -14.50
N VAL A 86 2.41 -5.43 -13.34
CA VAL A 86 3.32 -4.70 -12.44
C VAL A 86 3.33 -5.36 -11.07
N LEU A 87 4.52 -5.65 -10.54
CA LEU A 87 4.68 -6.23 -9.20
C LEU A 87 4.22 -5.24 -8.13
N ASN A 88 3.85 -5.76 -6.96
CA ASN A 88 3.35 -4.95 -5.87
C ASN A 88 3.87 -5.43 -4.50
N PRO A 89 3.83 -4.54 -3.48
CA PRO A 89 4.34 -4.85 -2.15
C PRO A 89 3.64 -6.03 -1.47
N TRP A 90 2.34 -6.23 -1.73
CA TRP A 90 1.58 -7.32 -1.10
C TRP A 90 2.08 -8.68 -1.56
N LEU A 91 2.47 -8.80 -2.84
CA LEU A 91 3.00 -10.04 -3.38
C LEU A 91 4.47 -10.28 -3.01
N LEU A 92 5.29 -9.22 -2.98
CA LEU A 92 6.72 -9.38 -2.70
C LEU A 92 7.04 -9.39 -1.20
N PHE A 93 6.55 -8.40 -0.45
CA PHE A 93 7.06 -8.12 0.88
C PHE A 93 6.29 -8.83 2.00
N LEU A 94 4.97 -9.00 1.88
CA LEU A 94 4.20 -9.75 2.89
C LEU A 94 4.67 -11.21 3.05
N PRO A 95 4.94 -11.97 1.97
CA PRO A 95 5.48 -13.32 2.14
C PRO A 95 6.89 -13.31 2.72
N THR A 96 7.72 -12.32 2.37
CA THR A 96 9.07 -12.20 2.96
C THR A 96 9.04 -11.85 4.44
N ASP A 97 8.03 -11.11 4.92
CA ASP A 97 7.80 -10.90 6.35
C ASP A 97 7.56 -12.24 7.05
N ILE A 98 6.63 -13.04 6.52
CA ILE A 98 6.26 -14.35 7.08
C ILE A 98 7.46 -15.30 7.06
N LEU A 99 8.14 -15.43 5.92
CA LEU A 99 9.28 -16.32 5.74
C LEU A 99 10.49 -15.90 6.58
N GLY A 100 10.74 -14.58 6.66
CA GLY A 100 11.81 -14.01 7.48
C GLY A 100 11.56 -14.26 8.96
N ILE A 101 10.35 -13.97 9.45
CA ILE A 101 9.96 -14.24 10.84
C ILE A 101 9.99 -15.75 11.08
N LEU A 102 9.52 -16.61 10.17
CA LEU A 102 9.52 -18.07 10.36
C LEU A 102 10.93 -18.67 10.46
N ALA A 103 11.89 -18.15 9.70
CA ALA A 103 13.20 -18.74 9.54
C ALA A 103 13.92 -18.92 10.90
N PRO A 104 14.40 -20.13 11.24
CA PRO A 104 15.06 -20.38 12.52
C PRO A 104 16.49 -19.84 12.56
N ARG A 105 17.17 -19.77 11.41
CA ARG A 105 18.56 -19.32 11.29
C ARG A 105 18.66 -18.10 10.38
N LYS A 106 19.61 -17.20 10.71
CA LYS A 106 19.85 -15.94 9.98
C LYS A 106 20.16 -16.12 8.50
N TRP A 107 20.82 -17.22 8.12
CA TRP A 107 21.17 -17.49 6.72
C TRP A 107 20.04 -18.17 5.93
N LEU A 108 19.07 -18.80 6.62
CA LEU A 108 17.91 -19.42 5.97
C LEU A 108 16.89 -18.36 5.53
N ALA A 109 16.74 -17.28 6.29
CA ALA A 109 15.83 -16.19 5.96
C ALA A 109 16.04 -15.61 4.55
N PRO A 110 17.25 -15.17 4.14
CA PRO A 110 17.46 -14.66 2.79
C PRO A 110 17.27 -15.72 1.71
N LEU A 111 17.57 -17.00 1.98
CA LEU A 111 17.31 -18.08 1.02
C LEU A 111 15.81 -18.27 0.79
N LEU A 112 14.99 -18.29 1.85
CA LEU A 112 13.53 -18.41 1.72
C LEU A 112 12.94 -17.19 1.02
N GLY A 113 13.39 -15.98 1.38
CA GLY A 113 12.97 -14.75 0.71
C GLY A 113 13.34 -14.72 -0.78
N GLY A 114 14.59 -15.07 -1.11
CA GLY A 114 15.04 -15.16 -2.49
C GLY A 114 14.30 -16.23 -3.29
N ALA A 115 14.04 -17.40 -2.69
CA ALA A 115 13.24 -18.45 -3.30
C ALA A 115 11.81 -17.97 -3.61
N TRP A 116 11.19 -17.21 -2.70
CA TRP A 116 9.89 -16.59 -2.97
C TRP A 116 9.96 -15.57 -4.12
N GLY A 117 10.98 -14.70 -4.14
CA GLY A 117 11.20 -13.78 -5.25
C GLY A 117 11.34 -14.51 -6.59
N ALA A 118 12.02 -15.65 -6.62
CA ALA A 118 12.16 -16.48 -7.80
C ALA A 118 10.81 -17.10 -8.21
N VAL A 119 10.05 -17.63 -7.26
CA VAL A 119 8.68 -18.15 -7.50
C VAL A 119 7.78 -17.07 -8.09
N VAL A 120 7.82 -15.84 -7.58
CA VAL A 120 7.00 -14.75 -8.13
C VAL A 120 7.43 -14.42 -9.56
N VAL A 121 8.72 -14.20 -9.79
CA VAL A 121 9.22 -13.72 -11.09
C VAL A 121 9.09 -14.77 -12.19
N PHE A 122 9.37 -16.04 -11.90
CA PHE A 122 9.27 -17.12 -12.87
C PHE A 122 7.85 -17.71 -12.93
N GLY A 123 7.17 -17.80 -11.79
CA GLY A 123 5.83 -18.37 -11.69
C GLY A 123 4.75 -17.46 -12.25
N LEU A 124 4.85 -16.13 -12.08
CA LEU A 124 3.90 -15.21 -12.71
C LEU A 124 3.99 -15.26 -14.23
N ASN A 125 5.20 -15.36 -14.80
CA ASN A 125 5.36 -15.43 -16.25
C ASN A 125 4.72 -16.72 -16.81
N GLY A 126 5.02 -17.87 -16.19
CA GLY A 126 4.40 -19.14 -16.58
C GLY A 126 2.88 -19.16 -16.39
N ALA A 127 2.37 -18.56 -15.31
CA ALA A 127 0.93 -18.45 -15.09
C ALA A 127 0.25 -17.53 -16.12
N ASN A 128 0.94 -16.47 -16.55
CA ASN A 128 0.45 -15.55 -17.56
C ASN A 128 0.31 -16.25 -18.93
N ASP A 129 1.34 -16.97 -19.36
CA ASP A 129 1.33 -17.69 -20.64
C ASP A 129 0.21 -18.74 -20.68
N VAL A 130 0.10 -19.57 -19.63
CA VAL A 130 -0.95 -20.59 -19.53
C VAL A 130 -2.34 -19.97 -19.53
N ALA A 131 -2.54 -18.83 -18.89
CA ALA A 131 -3.85 -18.21 -18.79
C ALA A 131 -4.33 -17.57 -20.11
N HIS A 132 -3.41 -17.08 -20.95
CA HIS A 132 -3.75 -16.56 -22.28
C HIS A 132 -4.09 -17.67 -23.29
N ASP A 133 -3.55 -18.87 -23.10
CA ASP A 133 -3.88 -20.05 -23.92
C ASP A 133 -5.26 -20.64 -23.60
N LEU A 134 -5.90 -20.20 -22.52
CA LEU A 134 -7.22 -20.68 -22.13
C LEU A 134 -8.34 -20.07 -22.99
N PRO A 135 -9.40 -20.85 -23.30
CA PRO A 135 -10.59 -20.38 -24.02
C PRO A 135 -11.24 -19.11 -23.44
N VAL A 136 -11.19 -18.95 -22.11
CA VAL A 136 -11.58 -17.74 -21.40
C VAL A 136 -10.34 -17.11 -20.78
N ASP A 137 -9.85 -16.05 -21.44
CA ASP A 137 -8.75 -15.23 -20.94
C ASP A 137 -9.24 -14.29 -19.83
N PHE A 138 -9.21 -14.81 -18.61
CA PHE A 138 -9.61 -14.06 -17.42
C PHE A 138 -8.57 -13.01 -17.01
N LEU A 139 -7.31 -13.12 -17.43
CA LEU A 139 -6.28 -12.13 -17.08
C LEU A 139 -6.47 -10.84 -17.85
N THR A 140 -6.70 -10.92 -19.16
CA THR A 140 -7.04 -9.76 -19.97
C THR A 140 -8.33 -9.12 -19.48
N ALA A 141 -9.34 -9.92 -19.12
CA ALA A 141 -10.58 -9.39 -18.55
C ALA A 141 -10.38 -8.65 -17.22
N MET A 142 -9.46 -9.09 -16.37
CA MET A 142 -9.15 -8.41 -15.10
C MET A 142 -8.58 -6.99 -15.29
N GLN A 143 -8.06 -6.64 -16.47
CA GLN A 143 -7.64 -5.26 -16.77
C GLN A 143 -8.80 -4.25 -16.68
N GLN A 144 -10.05 -4.73 -16.80
CA GLN A 144 -11.26 -3.89 -16.59
C GLN A 144 -11.33 -3.30 -15.18
N MET A 145 -10.58 -3.86 -14.21
CA MET A 145 -10.44 -3.29 -12.88
C MET A 145 -9.72 -1.93 -12.87
N SER A 146 -8.90 -1.63 -13.88
CA SER A 146 -8.14 -0.39 -13.97
C SER A 146 -9.04 0.85 -13.89
N THR A 147 -10.11 0.89 -14.68
CA THR A 147 -10.96 2.08 -14.79
C THR A 147 -11.67 2.43 -13.47
N PRO A 148 -12.41 1.50 -12.83
CA PRO A 148 -13.04 1.81 -11.55
C PRO A 148 -12.03 2.16 -10.46
N ILE A 149 -10.89 1.45 -10.40
CA ILE A 149 -9.83 1.74 -9.42
C ILE A 149 -9.33 3.16 -9.61
N LEU A 150 -8.93 3.55 -10.82
CA LEU A 150 -8.38 4.88 -11.04
C LEU A 150 -9.37 6.00 -10.71
N PHE A 151 -10.64 5.89 -11.10
CA PHE A 151 -11.61 6.97 -10.89
C PHE A 151 -12.23 7.01 -9.49
N LEU A 152 -12.55 5.86 -8.88
CA LEU A 152 -13.11 5.87 -7.52
C LEU A 152 -12.04 6.09 -6.46
N PHE A 153 -10.80 5.69 -6.73
CA PHE A 153 -9.69 5.96 -5.82
C PHE A 153 -9.49 7.45 -5.60
N THR A 154 -9.72 8.30 -6.61
CA THR A 154 -9.49 9.76 -6.49
C THR A 154 -10.22 10.34 -5.29
N LEU A 155 -11.41 9.83 -4.97
CA LEU A 155 -12.31 10.32 -3.92
C LEU A 155 -11.84 10.06 -2.49
N PHE A 156 -10.71 9.37 -2.28
CA PHE A 156 -10.23 9.08 -0.91
C PHE A 156 -10.05 10.35 -0.04
N PRO A 157 -9.57 11.51 -0.54
CA PRO A 157 -9.46 12.71 0.29
C PRO A 157 -10.83 13.23 0.69
N VAL A 158 -11.82 13.21 -0.22
CA VAL A 158 -13.20 13.62 0.07
C VAL A 158 -13.80 12.76 1.18
N LEU A 159 -13.62 11.45 1.11
CA LEU A 159 -14.09 10.53 2.17
C LEU A 159 -13.37 10.82 3.49
N ALA A 160 -12.05 11.05 3.47
CA ALA A 160 -11.28 11.38 4.67
C ALA A 160 -11.77 12.69 5.31
N ILE A 161 -11.98 13.74 4.52
CA ILE A 161 -12.49 15.04 4.99
C ILE A 161 -13.90 14.88 5.56
N THR A 162 -14.74 14.11 4.89
CA THR A 162 -16.12 13.86 5.34
C THR A 162 -16.14 13.15 6.68
N LYS A 163 -15.31 12.12 6.86
CA LYS A 163 -15.19 11.35 8.10
C LYS A 163 -14.64 12.20 9.26
N GLN A 164 -13.65 13.05 9.00
CA GLN A 164 -12.98 13.81 10.06
C GLN A 164 -13.67 15.13 10.40
N PHE A 165 -14.20 15.85 9.40
CA PHE A 165 -14.68 17.21 9.55
C PHE A 165 -16.16 17.39 9.19
N GLY A 166 -16.86 16.31 8.87
CA GLY A 166 -18.30 16.27 8.65
C GLY A 166 -18.73 16.60 7.22
N ARG A 167 -20.05 16.47 7.01
CA ARG A 167 -20.70 16.43 5.69
C ARG A 167 -20.56 17.72 4.89
N LEU A 168 -20.55 18.89 5.53
CA LEU A 168 -20.42 20.18 4.85
C LEU A 168 -19.05 20.36 4.17
N ARG A 169 -17.98 20.14 4.93
CA ARG A 169 -16.60 20.24 4.43
C ARG A 169 -16.30 19.13 3.42
N GLY A 170 -16.84 17.94 3.65
CA GLY A 170 -16.82 16.84 2.70
C GLY A 170 -17.49 17.18 1.37
N GLY A 171 -18.70 17.76 1.42
CA GLY A 171 -19.43 18.19 0.23
C GLY A 171 -18.70 19.27 -0.57
N LEU A 172 -18.11 20.25 0.10
CA LEU A 172 -17.27 21.26 -0.57
C LEU A 172 -16.06 20.63 -1.27
N ALA A 173 -15.38 19.72 -0.59
CA ALA A 173 -14.26 18.98 -1.18
C ALA A 173 -14.71 18.14 -2.38
N ALA A 174 -15.88 17.50 -2.31
CA ALA A 174 -16.43 16.69 -3.39
C ALA A 174 -16.73 17.53 -4.64
N VAL A 175 -17.33 18.71 -4.46
CA VAL A 175 -17.60 19.64 -5.57
C VAL A 175 -16.29 20.12 -6.20
N LEU A 176 -15.30 20.49 -5.38
CA LEU A 176 -13.99 20.93 -5.86
C LEU A 176 -13.29 19.81 -6.64
N GLU A 177 -13.21 18.61 -6.07
CA GLU A 177 -12.58 17.45 -6.70
C GLU A 177 -13.28 17.08 -8.01
N LEU A 178 -14.61 17.01 -8.02
CA LEU A 178 -15.37 16.72 -9.24
C LEU A 178 -15.13 17.76 -10.33
N ALA A 179 -15.13 19.06 -9.97
CA ALA A 179 -14.83 20.13 -10.91
C ALA A 179 -13.42 20.01 -11.49
N LEU A 180 -12.43 19.67 -10.67
CA LEU A 180 -11.04 19.45 -11.11
C LEU A 180 -10.91 18.23 -12.02
N VAL A 181 -11.59 17.12 -11.71
CA VAL A 181 -11.61 15.93 -12.59
C VAL A 181 -12.21 16.29 -13.95
N ILE A 182 -13.38 16.92 -13.98
CA ILE A 182 -14.04 17.33 -15.24
C ILE A 182 -13.14 18.28 -16.04
N MET A 183 -12.55 19.27 -15.36
CA MET A 183 -11.67 20.23 -16.00
C MET A 183 -10.41 19.57 -16.56
N THR A 184 -9.79 18.65 -15.81
CA THR A 184 -8.58 17.93 -16.26
C THR A 184 -8.90 17.04 -17.45
N MET A 185 -10.02 16.30 -17.42
CA MET A 185 -10.47 15.50 -18.57
C MET A 185 -10.70 16.34 -19.82
N LYS A 186 -11.17 17.59 -19.67
CA LYS A 186 -11.44 18.50 -20.79
C LYS A 186 -10.18 19.19 -21.32
N LEU A 187 -9.32 19.66 -20.44
CA LEU A 187 -8.13 20.47 -20.80
C LEU A 187 -6.91 19.61 -21.13
N TRP A 188 -6.75 18.47 -20.44
CA TRP A 188 -5.58 17.59 -20.54
C TRP A 188 -6.03 16.12 -20.64
N PRO A 189 -6.60 15.68 -21.78
CA PRO A 189 -7.18 14.35 -21.92
C PRO A 189 -6.17 13.20 -21.76
N ASN A 190 -4.87 13.48 -21.92
CA ASN A 190 -3.80 12.49 -21.81
C ASN A 190 -3.25 12.33 -20.39
N VAL A 191 -3.64 13.21 -19.46
CA VAL A 191 -3.21 13.19 -18.06
C VAL A 191 -4.26 12.44 -17.22
N PHE A 192 -3.82 11.68 -16.23
CA PHE A 192 -4.74 11.07 -15.29
C PHE A 192 -5.53 12.15 -14.53
N ALA A 193 -6.84 12.21 -14.78
CA ALA A 193 -7.71 13.26 -14.28
C ALA A 193 -7.78 13.37 -12.75
N GLY A 194 -7.54 12.26 -12.06
CA GLY A 194 -7.54 12.23 -10.60
C GLY A 194 -6.37 12.96 -9.95
N SER A 195 -5.24 13.11 -10.65
CA SER A 195 -3.97 13.58 -10.08
C SER A 195 -4.09 14.94 -9.37
N LEU A 196 -4.58 15.96 -10.09
CA LEU A 196 -4.82 17.30 -9.56
C LEU A 196 -5.91 17.32 -8.48
N ALA A 197 -6.95 16.51 -8.66
CA ALA A 197 -8.08 16.47 -7.75
C ALA A 197 -7.69 15.90 -6.37
N MET A 198 -6.92 14.82 -6.36
CA MET A 198 -6.35 14.24 -5.14
C MET A 198 -5.39 15.23 -4.45
N ALA A 199 -4.56 15.94 -5.22
CA ALA A 199 -3.66 16.95 -4.69
C ALA A 199 -4.43 18.02 -3.90
N ALA A 200 -5.46 18.60 -4.53
CA ALA A 200 -6.31 19.59 -3.91
C ALA A 200 -7.03 19.04 -2.67
N GLY A 201 -7.56 17.81 -2.77
CA GLY A 201 -8.24 17.14 -1.67
C GLY A 201 -7.34 16.91 -0.44
N VAL A 202 -6.13 16.38 -0.65
CA VAL A 202 -5.18 16.14 0.46
C VAL A 202 -4.67 17.44 1.07
N LEU A 203 -4.37 18.45 0.25
CA LEU A 203 -3.98 19.77 0.76
C LEU A 203 -5.09 20.41 1.59
N LEU A 204 -6.35 20.27 1.16
CA LEU A 204 -7.52 20.78 1.88
C LEU A 204 -7.74 20.03 3.20
N LEU A 205 -7.56 18.71 3.21
CA LEU A 205 -7.59 17.91 4.44
C LEU A 205 -6.54 18.38 5.45
N ILE A 206 -5.27 18.49 5.01
CA ILE A 206 -4.16 18.93 5.86
C ILE A 206 -4.41 20.36 6.36
N GLY A 207 -4.88 21.26 5.48
CA GLY A 207 -5.23 22.63 5.84
C GLY A 207 -6.30 22.69 6.93
N PHE A 208 -7.35 21.87 6.84
CA PHE A 208 -8.36 21.77 7.90
C PHE A 208 -7.82 21.18 9.19
N ALA A 209 -6.98 20.16 9.11
CA ALA A 209 -6.37 19.52 10.29
C ALA A 209 -5.46 20.48 11.05
N VAL A 210 -4.55 21.15 10.34
CA VAL A 210 -3.63 22.13 10.93
C VAL A 210 -4.40 23.31 11.51
N ARG A 211 -5.41 23.84 10.79
CA ARG A 211 -6.24 24.95 11.32
C ARG A 211 -6.97 24.54 12.60
N LYS A 212 -7.54 23.33 12.65
CA LYS A 212 -8.23 22.82 13.84
C LYS A 212 -7.26 22.72 15.03
N ASP A 213 -6.08 22.13 14.83
CA ASP A 213 -5.07 22.01 15.89
C ASP A 213 -4.56 23.38 16.38
N LEU A 214 -4.35 24.34 15.48
CA LEU A 214 -3.91 25.69 15.87
C LEU A 214 -4.98 26.42 16.68
N LEU A 215 -6.25 26.37 16.24
CA LEU A 215 -7.36 27.00 16.96
C LEU A 215 -7.58 26.37 18.34
N GLN A 216 -7.52 25.03 18.42
CA GLN A 216 -7.67 24.33 19.68
C GLN A 216 -6.55 24.69 20.65
N ARG A 217 -5.29 24.72 20.20
CA ARG A 217 -4.17 25.19 21.03
C ARG A 217 -4.31 26.63 21.49
N THR A 218 -4.82 27.53 20.65
CA THR A 218 -5.07 28.92 21.07
C THR A 218 -6.16 29.00 22.12
N ALA A 219 -7.21 28.18 21.99
CA ALA A 219 -8.27 28.08 22.99
C ALA A 219 -7.76 27.48 24.31
N ASP A 220 -6.99 26.40 24.25
CA ASP A 220 -6.38 25.77 25.43
C ASP A 220 -5.44 26.73 26.16
N ARG A 221 -4.64 27.51 25.42
CA ARG A 221 -3.78 28.56 26.00
C ARG A 221 -4.58 29.71 26.60
N ALA A 222 -5.70 30.11 25.98
CA ALA A 222 -6.57 31.14 26.50
C ALA A 222 -7.28 30.66 27.78
N ALA A 223 -7.72 29.40 27.82
CA ALA A 223 -8.31 28.76 28.98
C ALA A 223 -7.31 28.61 30.14
N ALA A 224 -6.07 28.18 29.87
CA ALA A 224 -5.00 28.10 30.88
C ALA A 224 -4.66 29.48 31.47
N ARG A 225 -4.60 30.51 30.63
CA ARG A 225 -4.41 31.90 31.09
C ARG A 225 -5.59 32.40 31.92
N ALA A 226 -6.82 32.04 31.56
CA ALA A 226 -8.03 32.42 32.29
C ALA A 226 -8.16 31.66 33.63
N ALA A 227 -7.62 30.44 33.72
CA ALA A 227 -7.59 29.62 34.93
C ALA A 227 -6.53 30.08 35.95
N GLY A 228 -5.74 31.12 35.65
CA GLY A 228 -4.71 31.62 36.55
C GLY A 228 -3.52 30.67 36.69
N GLU A 229 -3.37 29.70 35.79
CA GLU A 229 -2.15 28.90 35.69
C GLU A 229 -1.05 29.82 35.15
N GLU A 230 -0.26 30.40 36.06
CA GLU A 230 0.98 31.06 35.68
C GLU A 230 1.76 30.09 34.81
N THR A 231 1.90 30.44 33.53
CA THR A 231 2.86 29.80 32.66
C THR A 231 4.24 30.27 33.13
N SER A 232 4.70 29.73 34.26
CA SER A 232 6.08 29.88 34.70
C SER A 232 6.92 29.37 33.54
N GLY A 233 7.61 30.28 32.88
CA GLY A 233 8.60 29.95 31.87
C GLY A 233 9.72 29.14 32.50
N THR A 234 9.54 27.82 32.59
CA THR A 234 10.60 26.83 32.74
C THR A 234 10.17 25.58 31.99
N GLY A 235 10.53 25.52 30.71
CA GLY A 235 10.48 24.30 29.91
C GLY A 235 11.44 23.20 30.36
N GLN A 236 11.76 23.09 31.66
CA GLN A 236 12.67 22.08 32.21
C GLN A 236 12.64 22.10 33.73
N ARG A 237 11.79 21.24 34.30
CA ARG A 237 11.93 20.52 35.59
C ARG A 237 10.54 20.17 36.15
N ALA A 238 9.82 19.34 35.42
CA ALA A 238 8.88 18.41 36.04
C ALA A 238 9.55 17.04 35.94
N VAL A 239 10.15 16.64 37.06
CA VAL A 239 10.49 15.27 37.46
C VAL A 239 11.27 14.44 36.44
N ALA A 240 12.60 14.36 36.65
CA ALA A 240 13.42 13.23 36.26
C ALA A 240 12.96 11.98 37.04
N GLY A 241 11.81 11.46 36.65
CA GLY A 241 11.35 10.10 36.90
C GLY A 241 10.97 9.59 35.52
N ASP A 242 11.69 8.57 35.05
CA ASP A 242 11.53 7.94 33.74
C ASP A 242 10.06 7.94 33.28
N ASP A 243 9.68 8.81 32.33
CA ASP A 243 8.44 8.60 31.58
C ASP A 243 8.67 7.31 30.79
N PRO A 244 8.05 6.17 31.18
CA PRO A 244 8.40 4.88 30.61
C PRO A 244 8.17 4.86 29.11
N MET A 245 7.21 5.67 28.62
CA MET A 245 6.93 5.82 27.20
C MET A 245 8.01 6.62 26.46
N ALA A 246 8.51 7.71 27.05
CA ALA A 246 9.62 8.47 26.47
C ALA A 246 10.91 7.62 26.42
N SER A 247 11.16 6.83 27.47
CA SER A 247 12.28 5.90 27.55
C SER A 247 12.18 4.80 26.48
N LEU A 248 11.01 4.15 26.35
CA LEU A 248 10.77 3.12 25.31
C LEU A 248 10.91 3.68 23.89
N PHE A 249 10.36 4.86 23.59
CA PHE A 249 10.50 5.48 22.26
C PHE A 249 11.95 5.85 21.95
N SER A 250 12.72 6.26 22.96
CA SER A 250 14.14 6.56 22.78
C SER A 250 14.97 5.29 22.49
N ALA A 251 14.68 4.19 23.19
CA ALA A 251 15.34 2.90 22.99
C ALA A 251 15.04 2.30 21.61
N SER A 252 13.78 2.33 21.18
CA SER A 252 13.35 1.90 19.85
C SER A 252 14.01 2.72 18.74
N ALA A 253 14.05 4.05 18.88
CA ALA A 253 14.71 4.92 17.90
C ALA A 253 16.22 4.66 17.82
N LEU A 254 16.89 4.45 18.97
CA LEU A 254 18.31 4.15 19.02
C LEU A 254 18.62 2.79 18.37
N ARG A 255 17.78 1.78 18.62
CA ARG A 255 17.87 0.47 17.97
C ARG A 255 17.82 0.61 16.44
N LEU A 256 16.85 1.36 15.91
CA LEU A 256 16.72 1.55 14.46
C LEU A 256 17.94 2.28 13.87
N ARG A 257 18.42 3.33 14.54
CA ARG A 257 19.62 4.08 14.13
C ARG A 257 20.89 3.23 14.11
N ARG A 258 21.01 2.24 15.00
CA ARG A 258 22.16 1.31 14.99
C ARG A 258 22.25 0.49 13.69
N TYR A 259 21.12 0.20 13.06
CA TYR A 259 21.06 -0.56 11.81
C TYR A 259 20.83 0.34 10.57
N LEU A 260 21.16 1.63 10.68
CA LEU A 260 21.01 2.60 9.58
C LEU A 260 21.60 2.12 8.24
N PRO A 261 22.81 1.53 8.17
CA PRO A 261 23.35 1.06 6.89
C PRO A 261 22.47 0.00 6.23
N LEU A 262 21.82 -0.86 7.01
CA LEU A 262 20.93 -1.89 6.48
C LEU A 262 19.63 -1.27 5.92
N PHE A 263 19.10 -0.24 6.59
CA PHE A 263 17.98 0.54 6.07
C PHE A 263 18.36 1.31 4.81
N MET A 264 19.58 1.84 4.71
CA MET A 264 20.06 2.49 3.48
C MET A 264 20.09 1.51 2.30
N VAL A 265 20.60 0.29 2.51
CA VAL A 265 20.60 -0.76 1.47
C VAL A 265 19.18 -1.15 1.09
N LEU A 266 18.27 -1.26 2.06
CA LEU A 266 16.85 -1.53 1.79
C LEU A 266 16.21 -0.40 0.97
N GLY A 267 16.42 0.86 1.35
CA GLY A 267 15.91 2.03 0.64
C GLY A 267 16.44 2.12 -0.78
N ALA A 268 17.74 1.84 -0.98
CA ALA A 268 18.34 1.71 -2.31
C ALA A 268 17.64 0.63 -3.13
N GLY A 269 17.44 -0.56 -2.54
CA GLY A 269 16.75 -1.68 -3.15
C GLY A 269 15.34 -1.32 -3.64
N VAL A 270 14.51 -0.80 -2.74
CA VAL A 270 13.12 -0.46 -3.06
C VAL A 270 13.04 0.67 -4.10
N CYS A 271 13.92 1.67 -4.02
CA CYS A 271 13.95 2.79 -4.96
C CYS A 271 14.34 2.36 -6.37
N VAL A 272 15.35 1.50 -6.50
CA VAL A 272 15.76 0.93 -7.78
C VAL A 272 14.65 0.09 -8.38
N LEU A 273 13.97 -0.73 -7.56
CA LEU A 273 12.86 -1.55 -8.06
C LEU A 273 11.71 -0.69 -8.60
N ALA A 274 11.37 0.40 -7.90
CA ALA A 274 10.41 1.39 -8.36
C ALA A 274 10.88 2.11 -9.65
N GLN A 275 12.17 2.46 -9.74
CA GLN A 275 12.76 3.12 -10.91
C GLN A 275 12.76 2.23 -12.16
N MET A 276 12.85 0.90 -11.98
CA MET A 276 12.72 -0.05 -13.08
C MET A 276 11.29 -0.15 -13.64
N HIS A 277 10.32 0.56 -13.07
CA HIS A 277 8.91 0.62 -13.48
C HIS A 277 8.20 -0.75 -13.56
N ILE A 278 8.72 -1.74 -12.84
CA ILE A 278 8.12 -3.07 -12.71
C ILE A 278 7.42 -3.27 -11.37
N PHE A 279 7.38 -2.24 -10.53
CA PHE A 279 6.86 -2.31 -9.18
C PHE A 279 6.08 -1.05 -8.81
N GLY A 280 4.84 -1.22 -8.33
CA GLY A 280 3.96 -0.14 -7.89
C GLY A 280 3.63 -0.25 -6.41
N GLY A 281 3.78 0.84 -5.65
CA GLY A 281 3.52 0.93 -4.21
C GLY A 281 2.03 0.87 -3.82
N GLY A 282 1.14 1.04 -4.78
CA GLY A 282 -0.32 1.05 -4.62
C GLY A 282 -1.07 0.33 -5.75
N GLU A 283 -2.35 0.08 -5.52
CA GLU A 283 -3.26 -0.57 -6.47
C GLU A 283 -3.48 0.34 -7.68
N ALA A 284 -3.82 1.61 -7.44
CA ALA A 284 -4.00 2.60 -8.49
C ALA A 284 -2.68 2.88 -9.24
N THR A 285 -1.55 2.95 -8.53
CA THR A 285 -0.25 3.22 -9.15
C THR A 285 0.21 2.08 -10.05
N SER A 286 -0.09 0.82 -9.72
CA SER A 286 0.29 -0.32 -10.54
C SER A 286 -0.30 -0.20 -11.95
N PHE A 287 -1.58 0.21 -12.06
CA PHE A 287 -2.20 0.49 -13.36
C PHE A 287 -1.67 1.74 -14.07
N LEU A 288 -1.26 2.78 -13.32
CA LEU A 288 -0.66 3.97 -13.93
C LEU A 288 0.73 3.66 -14.50
N ILE A 289 1.54 2.89 -13.77
CA ILE A 289 2.85 2.42 -14.22
C ILE A 289 2.71 1.53 -15.45
N ALA A 290 1.73 0.61 -15.46
CA ALA A 290 1.43 -0.23 -16.62
C ALA A 290 1.05 0.60 -17.87
N LYS A 291 0.45 1.79 -17.68
CA LYS A 291 0.11 2.73 -18.75
C LYS A 291 1.25 3.70 -19.11
N GLY A 292 2.41 3.59 -18.47
CA GLY A 292 3.54 4.51 -18.67
C GLY A 292 3.35 5.90 -18.04
N GLN A 293 2.35 6.08 -17.18
CA GLN A 293 2.01 7.36 -16.52
C GLN A 293 2.76 7.50 -15.19
N TYR A 294 4.11 7.56 -15.26
CA TYR A 294 4.98 7.54 -14.08
C TYR A 294 4.85 8.79 -13.20
N SER A 295 4.64 9.95 -13.82
CA SER A 295 4.45 11.22 -13.10
C SER A 295 3.19 11.20 -12.25
N GLU A 296 2.10 10.67 -12.80
CA GLU A 296 0.82 10.53 -12.13
C GLU A 296 0.85 9.44 -11.06
N ALA A 297 1.56 8.33 -11.31
CA ALA A 297 1.82 7.31 -10.31
C ALA A 297 2.60 7.87 -9.11
N ALA A 298 3.62 8.71 -9.37
CA ALA A 298 4.38 9.38 -8.32
C ALA A 298 3.51 10.33 -7.50
N GLN A 299 2.62 11.08 -8.13
CA GLN A 299 1.69 11.95 -7.40
C GLN A 299 0.74 11.15 -6.50
N VAL A 300 0.13 10.07 -7.02
CA VAL A 300 -0.74 9.18 -6.23
C VAL A 300 -0.01 8.67 -4.99
N ASP A 301 1.17 8.06 -5.15
CA ASP A 301 1.90 7.50 -4.01
C ASP A 301 2.40 8.61 -3.06
N PHE A 302 2.79 9.78 -3.58
CA PHE A 302 3.16 10.93 -2.75
C PHE A 302 1.98 11.41 -1.88
N TYR A 303 0.77 11.47 -2.40
CA TYR A 303 -0.41 11.87 -1.59
C TYR A 303 -0.76 10.82 -0.53
N ARG A 304 -0.51 9.53 -0.81
CA ARG A 304 -0.72 8.45 0.16
C ARG A 304 0.23 8.53 1.35
N VAL A 305 1.45 9.06 1.17
CA VAL A 305 2.46 9.23 2.23
C VAL A 305 1.87 9.92 3.47
N PHE A 306 0.99 10.91 3.29
CA PHE A 306 0.34 11.61 4.42
C PHE A 306 -0.57 10.70 5.27
N GLY A 307 -1.14 9.66 4.67
CA GLY A 307 -1.90 8.62 5.38
C GLY A 307 -1.01 7.62 6.13
N PHE A 308 0.24 7.45 5.72
CA PHE A 308 1.14 6.43 6.26
C PHE A 308 2.18 6.97 7.26
N ILE A 309 2.70 8.20 7.09
CA ILE A 309 3.74 8.77 7.97
C ILE A 309 3.36 8.65 9.45
N PRO A 310 2.17 9.11 9.90
CA PRO A 310 1.90 9.10 11.33
C PRO A 310 1.74 7.68 11.91
N LEU A 311 1.11 6.78 11.16
CA LEU A 311 0.97 5.38 11.55
C LEU A 311 2.35 4.71 11.65
N ILE A 312 3.17 4.80 10.60
CA ILE A 312 4.48 4.15 10.55
C ILE A 312 5.41 4.74 11.61
N ALA A 313 5.44 6.07 11.79
CA ALA A 313 6.29 6.70 12.78
C ALA A 313 5.92 6.29 14.21
N THR A 314 4.63 6.32 14.56
CA THR A 314 4.18 5.97 15.92
C THR A 314 4.37 4.48 16.21
N THR A 315 4.02 3.61 15.26
CA THR A 315 4.16 2.16 15.44
C THR A 315 5.61 1.70 15.39
N ALA A 316 6.49 2.35 14.62
CA ALA A 316 7.92 2.05 14.64
C ALA A 316 8.61 2.51 15.94
N LEU A 317 8.24 3.68 16.47
CA LEU A 317 8.73 4.13 17.78
C LEU A 317 8.22 3.23 18.90
N ALA A 318 6.97 2.75 18.83
CA ALA A 318 6.40 1.86 19.82
C ALA A 318 7.02 0.46 19.80
N SER A 319 7.26 -0.10 18.61
CA SER A 319 7.70 -1.49 18.47
C SER A 319 9.22 -1.69 18.34
N GLY A 320 9.95 -0.65 17.90
CA GLY A 320 11.34 -0.79 17.49
C GLY A 320 11.53 -1.53 16.15
N ALA A 321 10.47 -1.70 15.36
CA ALA A 321 10.48 -2.27 14.02
C ALA A 321 9.98 -1.26 12.96
N TYR A 322 10.80 -1.00 11.95
CA TYR A 322 10.52 -0.04 10.89
C TYR A 322 9.78 -0.65 9.69
N GLY A 323 9.41 0.17 8.69
CA GLY A 323 8.62 -0.26 7.54
C GLY A 323 9.54 -0.73 6.43
N ILE A 324 9.24 -1.85 5.77
CA ILE A 324 10.04 -2.28 4.60
C ILE A 324 10.08 -1.19 3.53
N ALA A 325 8.96 -0.50 3.34
CA ALA A 325 8.81 0.59 2.37
C ALA A 325 9.14 1.99 2.95
N GLY A 326 9.69 2.07 4.17
CA GLY A 326 9.92 3.34 4.84
C GLY A 326 8.64 4.13 5.08
N PHE A 327 8.68 5.45 4.92
CA PHE A 327 7.47 6.30 4.86
C PHE A 327 6.81 6.33 3.48
N THR A 328 7.11 5.34 2.62
CA THR A 328 6.63 5.21 1.24
C THR A 328 7.06 6.33 0.28
N LEU A 329 7.89 7.28 0.71
CA LEU A 329 8.47 8.34 -0.13
C LEU A 329 9.41 7.80 -1.21
N VAL A 330 9.98 6.62 -0.98
CA VAL A 330 10.91 5.97 -1.91
C VAL A 330 10.27 5.61 -3.24
N TYR A 331 8.96 5.32 -3.26
CA TYR A 331 8.21 4.98 -4.46
C TYR A 331 8.08 6.15 -5.44
N PRO A 332 7.46 7.29 -5.06
CA PRO A 332 7.29 8.41 -5.99
C PRO A 332 8.63 8.99 -6.44
N ILE A 333 9.65 8.95 -5.58
CA ILE A 333 11.01 9.34 -5.95
C ILE A 333 11.58 8.37 -6.98
N GLY A 334 11.48 7.06 -6.74
CA GLY A 334 11.98 6.03 -7.64
C GLY A 334 11.38 6.13 -9.04
N TYR A 335 10.06 6.30 -9.16
CA TYR A 335 9.39 6.40 -10.47
C TYR A 335 9.89 7.55 -11.33
N LEU A 336 10.34 8.65 -10.71
CA LEU A 336 10.77 9.87 -11.38
C LEU A 336 12.27 9.91 -11.69
N LEU A 337 13.07 8.98 -11.16
CA LEU A 337 14.51 9.00 -11.33
C LEU A 337 14.93 8.44 -12.70
N PRO A 338 15.92 9.06 -13.36
CA PRO A 338 16.30 8.73 -14.73
C PRO A 338 17.12 7.44 -14.86
N ASN A 339 17.79 6.99 -13.80
CA ASN A 339 18.66 5.81 -13.85
C ASN A 339 18.73 5.06 -12.50
N PRO A 340 19.01 3.74 -12.52
CA PRO A 340 18.99 2.91 -11.32
C PRO A 340 20.12 3.23 -10.33
N ILE A 341 21.28 3.69 -10.80
CA ILE A 341 22.41 4.03 -9.90
C ILE A 341 22.02 5.22 -9.02
N LEU A 342 21.44 6.25 -9.63
CA LEU A 342 20.93 7.41 -8.92
C LEU A 342 19.78 7.02 -7.99
N ALA A 343 18.89 6.12 -8.43
CA ALA A 343 17.84 5.57 -7.57
C ALA A 343 18.40 4.84 -6.35
N ALA A 344 19.48 4.08 -6.49
CA ALA A 344 20.13 3.42 -5.35
C ALA A 344 20.66 4.45 -4.33
N VAL A 345 21.36 5.48 -4.81
CA VAL A 345 21.95 6.52 -3.96
C VAL A 345 20.85 7.34 -3.28
N VAL A 346 19.87 7.82 -4.05
CA VAL A 346 18.78 8.63 -3.52
C VAL A 346 17.92 7.80 -2.57
N GLY A 347 17.59 6.56 -2.91
CA GLY A 347 16.84 5.65 -2.03
C GLY A 347 17.55 5.40 -0.69
N ALA A 348 18.87 5.20 -0.72
CA ALA A 348 19.68 5.09 0.50
C ALA A 348 19.62 6.36 1.34
N VAL A 349 19.74 7.53 0.72
CA VAL A 349 19.65 8.83 1.41
C VAL A 349 18.26 9.05 2.00
N VAL A 350 17.19 8.74 1.26
CA VAL A 350 15.81 8.86 1.74
C VAL A 350 15.62 8.03 3.01
N PHE A 351 15.95 6.73 2.99
CA PHE A 351 15.80 5.90 4.19
C PHE A 351 16.70 6.35 5.34
N ALA A 352 17.91 6.85 5.05
CA ALA A 352 18.76 7.43 6.08
C ALA A 352 18.06 8.61 6.78
N LEU A 353 17.53 9.55 5.98
CA LEU A 353 16.82 10.72 6.49
C LEU A 353 15.55 10.33 7.25
N GLU A 354 14.77 9.38 6.75
CA GLU A 354 13.55 8.91 7.40
C GLU A 354 13.84 8.31 8.80
N VAL A 355 14.85 7.43 8.89
CA VAL A 355 15.24 6.80 10.16
C VAL A 355 15.85 7.80 11.14
N LEU A 356 16.61 8.78 10.66
CA LEU A 356 17.15 9.84 11.51
C LEU A 356 16.04 10.79 12.00
N ALA A 357 15.06 11.09 11.15
CA ALA A 357 13.94 11.98 11.44
C ALA A 357 12.82 11.36 12.29
N LEU A 358 12.76 10.03 12.43
CA LEU A 358 11.73 9.29 13.19
C LEU A 358 11.38 9.93 14.55
N SER A 359 12.37 10.21 15.39
CA SER A 359 12.14 10.82 16.70
C SER A 359 11.59 12.25 16.63
N SER A 360 12.01 13.03 15.63
CA SER A 360 11.55 14.40 15.40
C SER A 360 10.10 14.40 14.89
N ILE A 361 9.78 13.52 13.94
CA ILE A 361 8.44 13.33 13.40
C ILE A 361 7.49 12.90 14.53
N GLY A 362 7.88 11.94 15.36
CA GLY A 362 7.09 11.52 16.52
C GLY A 362 6.76 12.68 17.48
N LYS A 363 7.73 13.56 17.76
CA LYS A 363 7.52 14.76 18.59
C LYS A 363 6.57 15.77 17.93
N VAL A 364 6.65 15.96 16.61
CA VAL A 364 5.77 16.88 15.87
C VAL A 364 4.33 16.35 15.87
N LEU A 365 4.15 15.05 15.60
CA LEU A 365 2.85 14.40 15.59
C LEU A 365 2.21 14.38 16.99
N GLY A 366 3.01 14.24 18.05
CA GLY A 366 2.52 14.38 19.42
C GLY A 366 1.94 15.76 19.73
N LYS A 367 2.36 16.80 19.00
CA LYS A 367 1.80 18.15 19.14
C LYS A 367 0.56 18.36 18.25
N LEU A 368 0.46 17.68 17.11
CA LEU A 368 -0.59 17.87 16.09
C LEU A 368 -1.54 16.65 16.05
N PRO A 369 -2.44 16.49 17.04
CA PRO A 369 -3.31 15.33 17.12
C PRO A 369 -4.27 15.23 15.94
N SER A 370 -4.84 16.34 15.44
CA SER A 370 -5.74 16.28 14.29
C SER A 370 -5.03 15.81 13.02
N VAL A 371 -3.76 16.16 12.82
CA VAL A 371 -2.96 15.67 11.67
C VAL A 371 -2.70 14.17 11.79
N ARG A 372 -2.45 13.66 13.01
CA ARG A 372 -2.35 12.23 13.26
C ARG A 372 -3.68 11.53 12.94
N ASP A 373 -4.80 12.09 13.39
CA ASP A 373 -6.14 11.53 13.15
C ASP A 373 -6.51 11.55 11.66
N SER A 374 -6.09 12.60 10.93
CA SER A 374 -6.26 12.69 9.47
C SER A 374 -5.64 11.49 8.75
N SER A 375 -4.51 10.98 9.24
CA SER A 375 -3.86 9.82 8.61
C SER A 375 -4.69 8.54 8.72
N GLU A 376 -5.35 8.31 9.86
CA GLU A 376 -6.24 7.16 10.04
C GLU A 376 -7.46 7.29 9.13
N HIS A 377 -8.05 8.48 9.04
CA HIS A 377 -9.16 8.74 8.13
C HIS A 377 -8.76 8.60 6.65
N LEU A 378 -7.54 9.01 6.27
CA LEU A 378 -6.99 8.79 4.93
C LEU A 378 -6.86 7.30 4.62
N ARG A 379 -6.26 6.52 5.52
CA ARG A 379 -6.08 5.07 5.34
C ARG A 379 -7.42 4.33 5.24
N SER A 380 -8.36 4.69 6.11
CA SER A 380 -9.72 4.14 6.06
C SER A 380 -10.44 4.53 4.78
N ALA A 381 -10.31 5.79 4.33
CA ALA A 381 -10.92 6.24 3.07
C ALA A 381 -10.32 5.55 1.84
N ILE A 382 -9.00 5.37 1.79
CA ILE A 382 -8.30 4.59 0.76
C ILE A 382 -8.85 3.16 0.71
N THR A 383 -9.02 2.53 1.87
CA THR A 383 -9.55 1.17 1.96
C THR A 383 -10.98 1.09 1.42
N ASP A 384 -11.84 2.03 1.79
CA ASP A 384 -13.25 2.04 1.35
C ASP A 384 -13.40 2.29 -0.15
N THR A 385 -12.65 3.25 -0.71
CA THR A 385 -12.71 3.53 -2.15
C THR A 385 -12.20 2.34 -2.95
N LEU A 386 -11.10 1.70 -2.51
CA LEU A 386 -10.58 0.51 -3.16
C LEU A 386 -11.53 -0.69 -3.06
N GLN A 387 -12.16 -0.93 -1.90
CA GLN A 387 -13.13 -2.02 -1.76
C GLN A 387 -14.27 -1.92 -2.78
N LEU A 388 -14.85 -0.73 -2.94
CA LEU A 388 -15.91 -0.51 -3.92
C LEU A 388 -15.39 -0.65 -5.36
N ALA A 389 -14.21 -0.06 -5.65
CA ALA A 389 -13.64 -0.06 -6.98
C ALA A 389 -13.23 -1.45 -7.46
N ILE A 390 -12.59 -2.22 -6.58
CA ILE A 390 -12.17 -3.60 -6.85
C ILE A 390 -13.39 -4.49 -7.08
N LEU A 391 -14.46 -4.35 -6.29
CA LEU A 391 -15.70 -5.10 -6.49
C LEU A 391 -16.33 -4.78 -7.85
N PHE A 392 -16.51 -3.49 -8.16
CA PHE A 392 -17.10 -3.07 -9.43
C PHE A 392 -16.23 -3.51 -10.62
N GLY A 393 -14.91 -3.32 -10.52
CA GLY A 393 -13.96 -3.80 -11.52
C GLY A 393 -13.98 -5.31 -11.74
N SER A 394 -14.14 -6.09 -10.66
CA SER A 394 -14.25 -7.55 -10.74
C SER A 394 -15.52 -8.00 -11.45
N LEU A 395 -16.64 -7.30 -11.24
CA LEU A 395 -17.89 -7.58 -11.94
C LEU A 395 -17.83 -7.16 -13.42
N LEU A 396 -17.12 -6.08 -13.75
CA LEU A 396 -16.85 -5.72 -15.15
C LEU A 396 -15.99 -6.77 -15.84
N ALA A 397 -14.94 -7.26 -15.17
CA ALA A 397 -14.12 -8.35 -15.66
C ALA A 397 -14.96 -9.61 -15.91
N ALA A 398 -15.80 -10.00 -14.94
CA ALA A 398 -16.73 -11.11 -15.09
C ALA A 398 -17.65 -10.93 -16.31
N ASN A 399 -18.23 -9.74 -16.48
CA ASN A 399 -19.08 -9.45 -17.64
C ASN A 399 -18.35 -9.67 -18.98
N VAL A 400 -17.07 -9.29 -19.07
CA VAL A 400 -16.25 -9.53 -20.27
C VAL A 400 -15.96 -11.02 -20.46
N MET A 401 -15.71 -11.77 -19.39
CA MET A 401 -15.37 -13.20 -19.47
C MET A 401 -16.53 -14.08 -19.97
N GLY A 402 -17.76 -13.79 -19.54
CA GLY A 402 -18.90 -14.66 -19.83
C GLY A 402 -20.26 -14.04 -19.55
N GLY A 403 -20.36 -12.71 -19.53
CA GLY A 403 -21.60 -11.97 -19.41
C GLY A 403 -22.35 -12.31 -18.12
N GLY A 404 -23.66 -12.50 -18.23
CA GLY A 404 -24.54 -12.76 -17.08
C GLY A 404 -24.16 -14.00 -16.27
N LEU A 405 -23.68 -15.07 -16.91
CA LEU A 405 -23.26 -16.30 -16.21
C LEU A 405 -22.02 -16.04 -15.37
N ALA A 406 -21.03 -15.37 -15.93
CA ALA A 406 -19.81 -15.02 -15.21
C ALA A 406 -20.08 -14.05 -14.06
N ILE A 407 -20.98 -13.06 -14.25
CA ILE A 407 -21.45 -12.18 -13.17
C ILE A 407 -22.12 -12.99 -12.06
N LEU A 408 -22.96 -13.97 -12.39
CA LEU A 408 -23.61 -14.84 -11.41
C LEU A 408 -22.57 -15.64 -10.60
N ILE A 409 -21.56 -16.20 -11.26
CA ILE A 409 -20.50 -16.98 -10.60
C ILE A 409 -19.64 -16.06 -9.70
N VAL A 410 -19.04 -15.01 -10.26
CA VAL A 410 -18.12 -14.12 -9.54
C VAL A 410 -18.85 -13.36 -8.43
N GLY A 411 -20.00 -12.76 -8.75
CA GLY A 411 -20.86 -12.08 -7.79
C GLY A 411 -21.41 -13.03 -6.73
N GLY A 412 -21.81 -14.24 -7.12
CA GLY A 412 -22.26 -15.29 -6.22
C GLY A 412 -21.18 -15.71 -5.23
N LEU A 413 -19.94 -15.94 -5.68
CA LEU A 413 -18.79 -16.25 -4.83
C LEU A 413 -18.50 -15.12 -3.83
N TYR A 414 -18.55 -13.86 -4.28
CA TYR A 414 -18.39 -12.71 -3.39
C TYR A 414 -19.52 -12.64 -2.33
N LEU A 415 -20.77 -12.83 -2.73
CA LEU A 415 -21.92 -12.82 -1.82
C LEU A 415 -21.89 -13.99 -0.83
N LEU A 416 -21.50 -15.19 -1.28
CA LEU A 416 -21.29 -16.35 -0.42
C LEU A 416 -20.18 -16.09 0.59
N ASN A 417 -19.07 -15.47 0.18
CA ASN A 417 -18.00 -15.07 1.09
C ASN A 417 -18.53 -14.12 2.18
N GLU A 418 -19.35 -13.12 1.84
CA GLU A 418 -20.00 -12.25 2.83
C GLU A 418 -20.94 -13.02 3.77
N ALA A 419 -21.76 -13.92 3.22
CA ALA A 419 -22.72 -14.72 4.00
C ALA A 419 -22.03 -15.71 4.95
N MET A 420 -20.86 -16.24 4.58
CA MET A 420 -20.08 -17.20 5.37
C MET A 420 -19.18 -16.54 6.43
N GLY A 421 -19.35 -15.24 6.69
CA GLY A 421 -18.53 -14.53 7.68
C GLY A 421 -17.15 -14.11 7.18
N ARG A 422 -16.99 -13.96 5.86
CA ARG A 422 -15.76 -13.48 5.18
C ARG A 422 -14.53 -14.36 5.41
N PRO A 423 -14.57 -15.65 5.02
CA PRO A 423 -13.38 -16.50 5.05
C PRO A 423 -12.23 -15.90 4.21
N VAL A 424 -12.56 -15.21 3.12
CA VAL A 424 -11.63 -14.36 2.37
C VAL A 424 -11.89 -12.89 2.74
N VAL A 425 -10.81 -12.18 3.05
CA VAL A 425 -10.88 -10.74 3.37
C VAL A 425 -11.54 -9.97 2.22
N ARG A 426 -12.43 -9.03 2.56
CA ARG A 426 -13.30 -8.34 1.60
C ARG A 426 -12.58 -7.71 0.41
N MET A 427 -11.42 -7.08 0.63
CA MET A 427 -10.59 -6.51 -0.44
C MET A 427 -10.06 -7.55 -1.44
N ALA A 428 -9.91 -8.78 -0.98
CA ALA A 428 -9.33 -9.90 -1.71
C ALA A 428 -10.38 -10.82 -2.33
N ALA A 429 -11.61 -10.79 -1.81
CA ALA A 429 -12.68 -11.69 -2.21
C ALA A 429 -13.09 -11.51 -3.68
N ALA A 430 -13.24 -10.27 -4.15
CA ALA A 430 -13.71 -10.02 -5.50
C ALA A 430 -12.68 -10.40 -6.59
N PRO A 431 -11.38 -10.02 -6.50
CA PRO A 431 -10.39 -10.46 -7.49
C PRO A 431 -10.15 -11.97 -7.46
N ALA A 432 -10.14 -12.57 -6.27
CA ALA A 432 -10.02 -14.03 -6.14
C ALA A 432 -11.22 -14.74 -6.81
N ALA A 433 -12.44 -14.20 -6.64
CA ALA A 433 -13.63 -14.73 -7.30
C ALA A 433 -13.54 -14.64 -8.82
N VAL A 434 -12.89 -13.62 -9.38
CA VAL A 434 -12.66 -13.52 -10.83
C VAL A 434 -11.75 -14.66 -11.32
N ILE A 435 -10.65 -14.92 -10.62
CA ILE A 435 -9.74 -16.03 -10.98
C ILE A 435 -10.47 -17.37 -10.90
N VAL A 436 -11.16 -17.63 -9.78
CA VAL A 436 -11.94 -18.87 -9.60
C VAL A 436 -13.03 -18.97 -10.67
N GLY A 437 -13.73 -17.88 -10.94
CA GLY A 437 -14.76 -17.80 -11.99
C GLY A 437 -14.18 -18.09 -13.38
N GLY A 438 -12.99 -17.58 -13.70
CA GLY A 438 -12.29 -17.84 -14.96
C GLY A 438 -11.92 -19.31 -15.12
N VAL A 439 -11.42 -19.94 -14.06
CA VAL A 439 -11.16 -21.39 -14.05
C VAL A 439 -12.46 -22.17 -14.26
N LEU A 440 -13.54 -21.81 -13.56
CA LEU A 440 -14.84 -22.48 -13.70
C LEU A 440 -15.44 -22.32 -15.10
N LEU A 441 -15.36 -21.14 -15.71
CA LEU A 441 -15.87 -20.92 -17.07
C LEU A 441 -15.10 -21.73 -18.11
N ASN A 442 -13.78 -21.86 -17.96
CA ASN A 442 -12.97 -22.73 -18.82
C ASN A 442 -13.36 -24.21 -18.65
N LEU A 443 -13.62 -24.67 -17.42
CA LEU A 443 -14.13 -26.01 -17.18
C LEU A 443 -15.51 -26.23 -17.82
N LEU A 444 -16.43 -25.27 -17.70
CA LEU A 444 -17.74 -25.34 -18.34
C LEU A 444 -17.65 -25.34 -19.87
N TYR A 445 -16.68 -24.62 -20.43
CA TYR A 445 -16.40 -24.66 -21.86
C TYR A 445 -15.96 -26.06 -22.31
N TRP A 446 -15.03 -26.70 -21.60
CA TRP A 446 -14.59 -28.06 -21.93
C TRP A 446 -15.67 -29.13 -21.74
N LEU A 447 -16.73 -28.84 -20.98
CA LEU A 447 -17.91 -29.68 -20.83
C LEU A 447 -19.02 -29.36 -21.86
N ASP A 448 -18.75 -28.46 -22.83
CA ASP A 448 -19.72 -27.94 -23.81
C ASP A 448 -20.96 -27.26 -23.17
N LEU A 449 -20.85 -26.83 -21.90
CA LEU A 449 -21.92 -26.16 -21.14
C LEU A 449 -21.86 -24.63 -21.23
N PHE A 450 -20.78 -24.08 -21.79
CA PHE A 450 -20.57 -22.66 -21.92
C PHE A 450 -19.82 -22.33 -23.21
N THR A 451 -20.30 -21.33 -23.95
CA THR A 451 -19.58 -20.76 -25.09
C THR A 451 -19.02 -19.39 -24.71
N PRO A 452 -17.69 -19.20 -24.75
CA PRO A 452 -17.06 -17.92 -24.49
C PRO A 452 -17.70 -16.83 -25.34
N LEU A 453 -18.03 -15.72 -24.70
CA LEU A 453 -18.32 -14.49 -25.43
C LEU A 453 -16.98 -14.10 -26.05
N LYS A 454 -16.87 -14.21 -27.38
CA LYS A 454 -15.61 -13.93 -28.10
C LYS A 454 -14.89 -12.71 -27.54
N GLY A 455 -13.59 -12.87 -27.28
CA GLY A 455 -12.65 -11.76 -27.13
C GLY A 455 -12.61 -10.87 -28.37
#